data_AF-A0A958DKS0-F1
#
_entry.id   AF-A0A958DKS0-F1
#
_cell.length_a   1.000
_cell.length_b   1.000
_cell.length_c   1.000
_cell.angle_alpha   90.00
_cell.angle_beta   90.00
_cell.angle_gamma   90.00
#
_symmetry.space_group_name_H-M   'P 1'
#
loop_
_entity.id
_entity.type
_entity.pdbx_description
1 polymer ?
#
loop_
_entity_poly.entity_id
_entity_poly.type
_entity_poly.pdbx_seq_one_letter_code
_entity_poly.pdbx_strand_id
1 'polypeptide(L)'
;YREQSAPIWDQYVDAGILYAPAAPPPQPAASAVLDVRETVPPPKYTFPVSFNDPYHQPHLENFFAAIRGEAELNCPVEVGYETAVAVLKVNEAVESGRKLNFAPGDFVI
;
A
#
# COMPACT_ATOMS: atom_id res chain seq x y z
N TYR A 1 1.81 -4.00 -11.10
CA TYR A 1 1.95 -5.18 -11.98
C TYR A 1 1.62 -6.41 -11.15
N ARG A 2 0.86 -7.36 -11.69
CA ARG A 2 0.55 -8.60 -10.98
C ARG A 2 1.59 -9.66 -11.35
N GLU A 3 2.27 -10.21 -10.35
CA GLU A 3 3.23 -11.31 -10.54
C GLU A 3 2.52 -12.64 -10.86
N GLN A 4 3.22 -13.58 -11.48
CA GLN A 4 2.63 -14.87 -11.88
C GLN A 4 2.18 -15.72 -10.67
N SER A 5 2.93 -15.65 -9.56
CA SER A 5 2.61 -16.32 -8.30
C SER A 5 1.51 -15.61 -7.49
N ALA A 6 1.16 -14.37 -7.86
CA ALA A 6 0.15 -13.62 -7.14
C ALA A 6 -1.26 -14.14 -7.47
N PRO A 7 -2.20 -14.10 -6.50
CA PRO A 7 -3.60 -14.41 -6.74
C PRO A 7 -4.19 -13.63 -7.91
N ILE A 8 -5.23 -14.18 -8.53
CA ILE A 8 -5.96 -13.52 -9.61
C ILE A 8 -6.65 -12.26 -9.06
N TRP A 9 -6.57 -11.16 -9.79
CA TRP A 9 -7.07 -9.84 -9.37
C TRP A 9 -8.42 -9.47 -10.00
N ASP A 10 -9.05 -10.39 -10.73
CA ASP A 10 -10.33 -10.16 -11.42
C ASP A 10 -11.41 -9.67 -10.45
N GLN A 11 -11.43 -10.19 -9.21
CA GLN A 11 -12.33 -9.70 -8.16
C GLN A 11 -12.20 -8.19 -7.88
N TYR A 12 -11.00 -7.61 -8.04
CA TYR A 12 -10.76 -6.18 -7.84
C TYR A 12 -11.12 -5.37 -9.08
N VAL A 13 -11.08 -5.99 -10.27
CA VAL A 13 -11.59 -5.39 -11.50
C VAL A 13 -13.11 -5.37 -11.48
N ASP A 14 -13.74 -6.48 -11.10
CA ASP A 14 -15.20 -6.61 -10.96
C ASP A 14 -15.75 -5.65 -9.90
N ALA A 15 -15.00 -5.44 -8.81
CA ALA A 15 -15.32 -4.45 -7.78
C ALA A 15 -15.05 -2.99 -8.22
N GLY A 16 -14.50 -2.76 -9.41
CA GLY A 16 -14.17 -1.42 -9.91
C GLY A 16 -13.00 -0.74 -9.19
N ILE A 17 -12.17 -1.49 -8.45
CA ILE A 17 -10.99 -0.98 -7.74
C ILE A 17 -9.80 -0.86 -8.69
N LEU A 18 -9.71 -1.75 -9.68
CA LEU A 18 -8.63 -1.78 -10.69
C LEU A 18 -9.20 -1.79 -12.11
N TYR A 19 -8.46 -1.22 -13.04
CA TYR A 19 -8.65 -1.49 -14.46
C TYR A 19 -7.85 -2.73 -14.87
N ALA A 20 -8.47 -3.54 -15.72
CA ALA A 20 -7.84 -4.70 -16.32
C ALA A 20 -6.63 -4.30 -17.19
N PRO A 21 -5.62 -5.18 -17.32
CA PRO A 21 -4.49 -4.94 -18.19
C PRO A 21 -4.95 -4.79 -19.64
N ALA A 22 -4.29 -3.88 -20.38
CA ALA A 22 -4.40 -3.88 -21.83
C ALA A 22 -3.93 -5.22 -22.40
N ALA A 23 -4.57 -5.67 -23.50
CA ALA A 23 -4.13 -6.87 -24.20
C ALA A 23 -2.64 -6.75 -24.57
N PRO A 24 -1.84 -7.81 -24.35
CA PRO A 24 -0.42 -7.77 -24.67
C PRO A 24 -0.22 -7.50 -26.17
N PRO A 25 0.81 -6.73 -26.56
CA PRO A 25 1.14 -6.54 -27.97
C PRO A 25 1.45 -7.90 -28.63
N PRO A 26 1.16 -8.07 -29.93
CA PRO A 26 1.45 -9.30 -30.65
C PRO A 26 2.94 -9.65 -30.53
N GLN A 27 3.25 -10.92 -30.27
CA GLN A 27 4.64 -11.39 -30.17
C GLN A 27 5.37 -11.17 -31.51
N PRO A 28 6.60 -10.62 -31.49
CA PRO A 28 7.42 -10.53 -32.69
C PRO A 28 7.73 -11.92 -33.25
N ALA A 29 7.78 -12.03 -34.58
CA ALA A 29 8.10 -13.28 -35.27
C ALA A 29 9.53 -13.75 -34.91
N ALA A 30 9.68 -15.04 -34.61
CA ALA A 30 10.94 -15.61 -34.14
C ALA A 30 12.02 -15.57 -35.24
N SER A 31 13.10 -14.82 -35.02
CA SER A 31 14.35 -14.93 -35.79
C SER A 31 15.40 -15.66 -34.96
N ALA A 32 15.77 -16.86 -35.38
CA ALA A 32 16.67 -17.74 -34.64
C ALA A 32 18.15 -17.41 -34.89
N VAL A 33 18.79 -16.63 -34.01
CA VAL A 33 20.23 -16.73 -33.66
C VAL A 33 20.41 -16.17 -32.25
N LEU A 34 20.75 -17.02 -31.26
CA LEU A 34 20.71 -16.82 -29.79
C LEU A 34 19.31 -16.76 -29.14
N ASP A 35 18.92 -17.85 -28.46
CA ASP A 35 17.66 -17.97 -27.72
C ASP A 35 17.77 -17.28 -26.34
N VAL A 36 17.72 -15.95 -26.33
CA VAL A 36 17.39 -15.17 -25.12
C VAL A 36 15.89 -14.89 -25.20
N ARG A 37 15.10 -15.64 -24.41
CA ARG A 37 13.66 -15.38 -24.30
C ARG A 37 13.45 -14.27 -23.29
N GLU A 38 13.02 -13.11 -23.77
CA GLU A 38 12.47 -12.09 -22.90
C GLU A 38 11.24 -12.68 -22.19
N THR A 39 11.23 -12.61 -20.85
CA THR A 39 10.05 -13.02 -20.09
C THR A 39 8.93 -12.04 -20.41
N VAL A 40 7.74 -12.57 -20.76
CA VAL A 40 6.57 -11.73 -21.03
C VAL A 40 6.35 -10.77 -19.85
N PRO A 41 6.27 -9.45 -20.09
CA PRO A 41 6.05 -8.49 -19.02
C PRO A 41 4.80 -8.85 -18.21
N PRO A 42 4.83 -8.74 -16.87
CA PRO A 42 3.66 -9.03 -16.07
C PRO A 42 2.49 -8.11 -16.45
N PRO A 43 1.24 -8.55 -16.29
CA PRO A 43 0.08 -7.71 -16.55
C PRO A 43 0.08 -6.45 -15.66
N LYS A 44 -0.11 -5.28 -16.30
CA LYS A 44 -0.20 -3.98 -15.62
C LYS A 44 -1.66 -3.63 -15.33
N TYR A 45 -2.04 -3.72 -14.06
CA TYR A 45 -3.30 -3.15 -13.56
C TYR A 45 -3.07 -1.70 -13.14
N THR A 46 -4.05 -0.84 -13.34
CA THR A 46 -4.03 0.57 -12.93
C THR A 46 -5.25 0.91 -12.08
N PHE A 47 -5.15 1.99 -11.29
CA PHE A 47 -6.29 2.49 -10.52
C PHE A 47 -7.19 3.38 -11.40
N PRO A 48 -8.52 3.39 -11.15
CA PRO A 48 -9.47 4.23 -11.87
C PRO A 48 -9.47 5.68 -11.43
N VAL A 49 -8.81 5.98 -10.31
CA VAL A 49 -8.73 7.32 -9.71
C VAL A 49 -7.28 7.75 -9.61
N SER A 50 -7.07 9.06 -9.75
CA SER A 50 -5.79 9.72 -9.49
C SER A 50 -5.95 10.66 -8.32
N PHE A 51 -5.04 10.60 -7.36
CA PHE A 51 -4.96 11.55 -6.27
C PHE A 51 -3.96 12.64 -6.64
N ASN A 52 -4.47 13.80 -7.02
CA ASN A 52 -3.66 14.92 -7.53
C ASN A 52 -3.51 16.07 -6.52
N ASP A 53 -4.15 15.96 -5.37
CA ASP A 53 -4.09 16.97 -4.32
C ASP A 53 -2.75 16.88 -3.57
N PRO A 54 -2.29 17.97 -2.94
CA PRO A 54 -1.19 17.93 -2.00
C PRO A 54 -1.38 16.81 -0.96
N TYR A 55 -0.33 16.01 -0.74
CA TYR A 55 -0.40 14.80 0.08
C TYR A 55 -0.98 14.98 1.49
N HIS A 56 -0.82 16.16 2.09
CA HIS A 56 -1.30 16.46 3.44
C HIS A 56 -2.70 17.09 3.48
N GLN A 57 -3.25 17.54 2.34
CA GLN A 57 -4.56 18.18 2.28
C GLN A 57 -5.68 17.35 2.92
N PRO A 58 -5.87 16.04 2.62
CA PRO A 58 -6.96 15.27 3.20
C PRO A 58 -6.87 15.15 4.73
N HIS A 59 -5.64 15.11 5.28
CA HIS A 59 -5.44 15.12 6.74
C HIS A 59 -5.90 16.45 7.35
N LEU A 60 -5.56 17.57 6.72
CA LEU A 60 -5.93 18.90 7.21
C LEU A 60 -7.45 19.14 7.10
N GLU A 61 -8.05 18.76 5.99
CA GLU A 61 -9.50 18.87 5.77
C GLU A 61 -10.28 18.10 6.83
N ASN A 62 -9.91 16.84 7.08
CA ASN A 62 -10.51 16.03 8.13
C ASN A 62 -10.27 16.61 9.53
N PHE A 63 -9.04 17.05 9.84
CA PHE A 63 -8.73 17.67 11.12
C PHE A 63 -9.63 18.89 11.39
N PHE A 64 -9.75 19.82 10.43
CA PHE A 64 -10.58 21.00 10.61
C PHE A 64 -12.08 20.68 10.69
N ALA A 65 -12.57 19.72 9.90
CA ALA A 65 -13.95 19.25 9.99
C ALA A 65 -14.25 18.63 11.35
N ALA A 66 -13.33 17.83 11.90
CA ALA A 66 -13.47 17.24 13.23
C ALA A 66 -13.50 18.29 14.34
N ILE A 67 -12.63 19.31 14.27
CA ILE A 67 -12.64 20.44 15.22
C ILE A 67 -13.98 21.20 15.18
N ARG A 68 -14.62 21.30 14.00
CA ARG A 68 -15.95 21.91 13.85
C ARG A 68 -17.12 21.00 14.24
N GLY A 69 -16.86 19.73 14.56
CA GLY A 69 -17.90 18.74 14.85
C GLY A 69 -18.65 18.25 13.61
N GLU A 70 -18.07 18.42 12.42
CA GLU A 70 -18.67 18.04 11.13
C GLU A 70 -18.26 16.62 10.70
N ALA A 71 -17.19 16.06 11.28
CA ALA A 71 -16.66 14.74 10.95
C ALA A 71 -16.00 14.07 12.16
N GLU A 72 -15.81 12.76 12.09
CA GLU A 72 -14.94 12.02 13.01
C GLU A 72 -13.47 12.20 12.60
N LEU A 73 -12.56 12.29 13.57
CA LEU A 73 -11.13 12.43 13.30
C LEU A 73 -10.55 11.09 12.84
N ASN A 74 -9.97 11.07 11.64
CA ASN A 74 -9.41 9.86 11.02
C ASN A 74 -8.11 9.38 11.68
N CYS A 75 -7.37 10.27 12.33
CA CYS A 75 -6.11 9.97 13.01
C CYS A 75 -6.18 10.40 14.49
N PRO A 76 -6.92 9.67 15.34
CA PRO A 76 -7.11 10.02 16.73
C PRO A 76 -5.84 9.74 17.56
N VAL A 77 -5.78 10.33 18.76
CA VAL A 77 -4.60 10.31 19.63
C VAL A 77 -4.26 8.89 20.11
N GLU A 78 -5.27 8.05 20.33
CA GLU A 78 -5.11 6.67 20.80
C GLU A 78 -4.29 5.86 19.78
N VAL A 79 -4.65 5.94 18.50
CA VAL A 79 -3.92 5.29 17.40
C VAL A 79 -2.53 5.93 17.22
N GLY A 80 -2.42 7.25 17.40
CA GLY A 80 -1.13 7.96 17.37
C GLY A 80 -0.18 7.49 18.46
N TYR A 81 -0.68 7.23 19.67
CA TYR A 81 0.09 6.71 20.80
C TYR A 81 0.62 5.31 20.52
N GLU A 82 -0.24 4.39 20.06
CA GLU A 82 0.18 3.03 19.70
C GLU A 82 1.30 3.03 18.66
N THR A 83 1.18 3.91 17.66
CA THR A 83 2.20 4.10 16.63
C THR A 83 3.52 4.58 17.24
N ALA A 84 3.46 5.58 18.12
CA ALA A 84 4.66 6.12 18.78
C ALA A 84 5.36 5.06 19.65
N VAL A 85 4.60 4.29 20.44
CA VAL A 85 5.12 3.15 21.22
C VAL A 85 5.84 2.16 20.30
N ALA A 86 5.19 1.73 19.22
CA ALA A 86 5.73 0.74 18.31
C ALA A 86 7.01 1.23 17.61
N VAL A 87 7.00 2.46 17.11
CA VAL A 87 8.14 3.05 16.40
C VAL A 87 9.31 3.27 17.36
N LEU A 88 9.07 3.82 18.56
CA LEU A 88 10.16 4.13 19.49
C LEU A 88 10.75 2.89 20.16
N LYS A 89 10.01 1.77 20.21
CA LYS A 89 10.53 0.45 20.67
C LYS A 89 11.69 -0.06 19.82
N VAL A 90 11.86 0.44 18.59
CA VAL A 90 13.02 0.12 17.75
C VAL A 90 14.33 0.47 18.43
N ASN A 91 14.37 1.52 19.24
CA ASN A 91 15.58 1.93 19.95
C ASN A 91 16.03 0.84 20.94
N GLU A 92 15.10 0.27 21.70
CA GLU A 92 15.38 -0.86 22.62
C GLU A 92 15.78 -2.12 21.84
N ALA A 93 15.13 -2.38 20.69
CA ALA A 93 15.46 -3.55 19.86
C ALA A 93 16.89 -3.46 19.31
N VAL A 94 17.30 -2.26 18.87
CA VAL A 94 18.64 -1.99 18.37
C VAL A 94 19.67 -2.10 19.50
N GLU A 95 19.42 -1.47 20.66
CA GLU A 95 20.32 -1.51 21.81
C GLU A 95 20.52 -2.94 22.33
N SER A 96 19.45 -3.74 22.37
CA SER A 96 19.50 -5.13 22.83
C SER A 96 19.92 -6.13 21.75
N GLY A 97 20.05 -5.71 20.49
CA GLY A 97 20.44 -6.56 19.37
C GLY A 97 19.50 -7.74 19.10
N ARG A 98 18.22 -7.64 19.47
CA ARG A 98 17.26 -8.75 19.36
C ARG A 98 15.86 -8.28 18.97
N LYS A 99 15.05 -9.24 18.52
CA LYS A 99 13.61 -9.03 18.31
C LYS A 99 12.91 -8.82 19.66
N LEU A 100 12.07 -7.80 19.74
CA LEU A 100 11.17 -7.56 20.86
C LEU A 100 9.74 -7.97 20.48
N ASN A 101 8.95 -8.37 21.46
CA ASN A 101 7.54 -8.69 21.29
C ASN A 101 6.72 -7.65 22.06
N PHE A 102 5.60 -7.22 21.49
CA PHE A 102 4.64 -6.36 22.17
C PHE A 102 3.66 -7.21 22.98
N ALA A 103 3.32 -6.74 24.17
CA ALA A 103 2.18 -7.18 24.96
C ALA A 103 1.06 -6.13 24.89
N PRO A 104 -0.22 -6.52 25.08
CA PRO A 104 -1.32 -5.55 25.09
C PRO A 104 -1.12 -4.38 26.07
N GLY A 105 -0.44 -4.63 27.19
CA GLY A 105 -0.14 -3.61 28.19
C GLY A 105 0.90 -2.57 27.75
N ASP A 106 1.67 -2.81 26.69
CA ASP A 106 2.63 -1.83 26.17
C ASP A 106 1.95 -0.59 25.56
N PHE A 107 0.66 -0.71 25.25
CA PHE A 107 -0.16 0.32 24.60
C PHE A 107 -1.10 1.05 25.57
N VAL A 108 -0.94 0.85 26.88
CA VAL A 108 -1.78 1.44 27.92
C VAL A 108 -0.95 2.41 28.76
N ILE A 109 -1.54 3.54 29.14
CA ILE A 109 -0.94 4.57 30.01
C ILE A 109 -1.30 4.30 31.48
#